data_AF-A0A956D492-F1
#
_entry.id   AF-A0A956D492-F1
#
_cell.length_a   1.000
_cell.length_b   1.000
_cell.length_c   1.000
_cell.angle_alpha   90.00
_cell.angle_beta   90.00
_cell.angle_gamma   90.00
#
_symmetry.space_group_name_H-M   'P 1'
#
loop_
_entity.id
_entity.type
_entity.pdbx_description
1 polymer ?
#
loop_
_entity_poly.entity_id
_entity_poly.type
_entity_poly.pdbx_seq_one_letter_code
_entity_poly.pdbx_strand_id
1 'polypeptide(L)'
;CVGGGCGGARSVEALVAESCVVQSSAVSTGALDCGPGRSMDALTTSLLRLEAGPAADALTPPLVCLLSPADDGTVYCVGADFDNEGVPGCTCGDTRCLECPDLVLDATGTSRLRGVTDLAVGLRHACVISGGLAYCMGANDQGQKGYRRTSLIDILATQVEIGDAQPLGQVVAGANFTCVREADGTRGRAYCFGANDQSCLGRPPNVMTNFVPMPVVHRDGSTPMDGVVDIACAGDGALPTNPSSPHCCAVRADGEVFCWGGGGFGQLDGIATTLTRNLPRPLERPSGMGPARDVEVAPTVSCAVTVDDEVWCWGAGGAVRAAAATADHAPIRIDFPDGVDVRDISLSAGLTTGVEDAEIFAMARSWDGRVWCWGSNYDHQCAAGPAEDVTAPIEVTR
;
A
#
# COMPACT_ATOMS: atom_id res chain seq x y z
N CYS A 1 8.11 0.90 19.39
CA CYS A 1 8.77 0.64 20.70
C CYS A 1 8.20 1.53 21.81
N VAL A 2 7.48 0.96 22.78
CA VAL A 2 7.34 1.57 24.12
C VAL A 2 7.92 0.59 25.14
N GLY A 3 8.75 1.13 26.04
CA GLY A 3 9.68 0.39 26.90
C GLY A 3 9.06 -0.68 27.79
N GLY A 4 9.68 -1.86 27.73
CA GLY A 4 9.52 -2.97 28.68
C GLY A 4 10.64 -3.96 28.42
N GLY A 5 11.66 -3.97 29.28
CA GLY A 5 12.84 -4.81 29.07
C GLY A 5 12.54 -6.30 29.16
N CYS A 6 13.12 -7.09 28.26
CA CYS A 6 13.75 -8.39 28.52
C CYS A 6 14.70 -8.72 27.37
N GLY A 7 15.92 -9.12 27.72
CA GLY A 7 17.03 -9.34 26.79
C GLY A 7 16.97 -10.65 26.01
N GLY A 8 17.79 -10.70 24.96
CA GLY A 8 18.11 -11.91 24.21
C GLY A 8 18.06 -11.68 22.70
N ALA A 9 19.22 -11.46 22.10
CA ALA A 9 19.42 -11.17 20.68
C ALA A 9 18.81 -12.21 19.72
N ARG A 10 18.29 -11.75 18.57
CA ARG A 10 18.86 -11.97 17.22
C ARG A 10 18.12 -11.18 16.12
N SER A 11 18.91 -10.82 15.11
CA SER A 11 18.69 -10.00 13.91
C SER A 11 17.38 -10.14 13.15
N VAL A 12 16.68 -9.02 12.95
CA VAL A 12 15.91 -8.71 11.72
C VAL A 12 16.12 -7.22 11.44
N GLU A 13 16.75 -6.89 10.31
CA GLU A 13 16.97 -5.52 9.83
C GLU A 13 15.86 -5.15 8.83
N ALA A 14 15.50 -3.86 8.82
CA ALA A 14 14.52 -3.17 7.97
C ALA A 14 13.01 -3.38 8.23
N LEU A 15 12.53 -4.49 8.81
CA LEU A 15 11.08 -4.70 9.04
C LEU A 15 10.50 -4.05 10.31
N VAL A 16 11.33 -3.40 11.15
CA VAL A 16 10.91 -2.90 12.47
C VAL A 16 9.94 -1.70 12.38
N ALA A 17 9.91 -0.98 11.26
CA ALA A 17 9.17 0.27 11.16
C ALA A 17 7.67 0.09 10.92
N GLU A 18 7.24 -0.80 10.01
CA GLU A 18 5.81 -1.13 9.85
C GLU A 18 5.27 -1.89 11.07
N SER A 19 6.10 -2.70 11.74
CA SER A 19 5.73 -3.35 12.99
C SER A 19 5.60 -2.39 14.20
N CYS A 20 6.08 -1.15 14.11
CA CYS A 20 5.84 -0.16 15.18
C CYS A 20 4.40 0.38 15.16
N VAL A 21 3.74 0.43 14.00
CA VAL A 21 2.33 0.85 13.87
C VAL A 21 1.40 -0.24 14.42
N VAL A 22 1.74 -1.52 14.23
CA VAL A 22 0.96 -2.65 14.76
C VAL A 22 1.02 -2.74 16.30
N GLN A 23 2.08 -2.22 16.93
CA GLN A 23 2.25 -2.29 18.39
C GLN A 23 1.44 -1.25 19.18
N SER A 24 0.92 -0.19 18.56
CA SER A 24 0.34 0.94 19.32
C SER A 24 -1.16 0.84 19.59
N SER A 25 -1.94 -0.02 18.90
CA SER A 25 -3.41 0.02 19.03
C SER A 25 -4.16 -1.28 19.31
N ALA A 26 -3.58 -2.49 19.26
CA ALA A 26 -4.38 -3.68 19.59
C ALA A 26 -3.67 -4.97 20.01
N VAL A 27 -2.34 -5.11 19.94
CA VAL A 27 -1.70 -6.40 20.28
C VAL A 27 -1.32 -6.40 21.75
N SER A 28 -2.14 -7.04 22.59
CA SER A 28 -1.74 -7.30 23.96
C SER A 28 -0.47 -8.18 23.93
N THR A 29 0.59 -7.76 24.61
CA THR A 29 1.85 -8.51 24.75
C THR A 29 1.72 -9.75 25.65
N GLY A 30 0.48 -10.17 25.96
CA GLY A 30 0.22 -11.49 26.52
C GLY A 30 0.41 -12.52 25.42
N ALA A 31 1.31 -13.47 25.61
CA ALA A 31 1.52 -14.58 24.69
C ALA A 31 0.19 -15.35 24.49
N LEU A 32 -0.59 -14.99 23.46
CA LEU A 32 -1.68 -15.81 22.99
C LEU A 32 -1.08 -17.10 22.45
N ASP A 33 -1.51 -18.23 22.99
CA ASP A 33 -1.17 -19.55 22.47
C ASP A 33 -2.00 -19.78 21.19
N CYS A 34 -1.52 -19.25 20.06
CA CYS A 34 -2.08 -19.49 18.72
C CYS A 34 -1.82 -20.94 18.23
N GLY A 35 -1.28 -21.81 19.08
CA GLY A 35 -0.78 -23.13 18.72
C GLY A 35 0.64 -23.07 18.11
N PRO A 36 1.27 -24.24 17.93
CA PRO A 36 2.66 -24.32 17.50
C PRO A 36 2.87 -23.72 16.10
N GLY A 37 3.78 -22.75 15.99
CA GLY A 37 4.21 -22.14 14.73
C GLY A 37 3.29 -21.04 14.17
N ARG A 38 2.27 -20.61 14.92
CA ARG A 38 1.30 -19.57 14.51
C ARG A 38 1.40 -18.27 15.29
N SER A 39 2.38 -18.11 16.18
CA SER A 39 2.60 -16.80 16.81
C SER A 39 3.26 -15.85 15.82
N MET A 40 2.93 -14.55 15.90
CA MET A 40 3.59 -13.50 15.13
C MET A 40 5.11 -13.53 15.30
N ASP A 41 5.60 -13.80 16.52
CA ASP A 41 7.02 -13.96 16.80
C ASP A 41 7.66 -15.13 16.05
N ALA A 42 6.93 -16.23 15.82
CA ALA A 42 7.43 -17.36 15.05
C ALA A 42 7.51 -17.02 13.55
N LEU A 43 6.48 -16.35 13.03
CA LEU A 43 6.38 -16.00 11.60
C LEU A 43 7.30 -14.83 11.21
N THR A 44 7.63 -13.94 12.13
CA THR A 44 8.46 -12.74 11.87
C THR A 44 9.97 -13.02 11.77
N THR A 45 10.44 -14.19 12.23
CA THR A 45 11.87 -14.56 12.18
C THR A 45 12.40 -14.78 10.76
N SER A 46 11.52 -14.89 9.77
CA SER A 46 11.85 -15.00 8.35
C SER A 46 10.68 -14.38 7.60
N LEU A 47 10.70 -13.07 7.36
CA LEU A 47 9.66 -12.37 6.58
C LEU A 47 10.26 -11.84 5.28
N LEU A 48 9.48 -11.95 4.20
CA LEU A 48 9.82 -11.33 2.93
C LEU A 48 9.11 -9.98 2.76
N ARG A 49 7.83 -9.91 3.17
CA ARG A 49 6.98 -8.72 3.09
C ARG A 49 5.93 -8.74 4.18
N LEU A 50 5.59 -7.56 4.70
CA LEU A 50 4.47 -7.27 5.58
C LEU A 50 3.65 -6.20 4.87
N GLU A 51 2.33 -6.27 4.97
CA GLU A 51 1.46 -5.19 4.53
C GLU A 51 0.27 -5.04 5.47
N ALA A 52 -0.10 -3.79 5.73
CA ALA A 52 -1.28 -3.43 6.49
C ALA A 52 -2.20 -2.58 5.61
N GLY A 53 -3.48 -2.96 5.58
CA GLY A 53 -4.51 -2.14 4.96
C GLY A 53 -4.83 -0.90 5.81
N PRO A 54 -5.57 0.07 5.25
CA PRO A 54 -6.11 1.17 6.04
C PRO A 54 -7.03 0.62 7.14
N ALA A 55 -7.04 1.25 8.31
CA ALA A 55 -8.04 0.93 9.33
C ALA A 55 -9.35 1.69 9.04
N ALA A 56 -10.49 1.06 9.34
CA ALA A 56 -11.80 1.70 9.18
C ALA A 56 -12.02 2.82 10.21
N ASP A 57 -11.49 2.64 11.42
CA ASP A 57 -11.51 3.61 12.50
C ASP A 57 -10.40 3.30 13.51
N ALA A 58 -10.25 4.15 14.52
CA ALA A 58 -9.23 3.99 15.56
C ALA A 58 -9.43 2.78 16.49
N LEU A 59 -10.59 2.11 16.43
CA LEU A 59 -10.96 1.00 17.32
C LEU A 59 -10.91 -0.36 16.64
N THR A 60 -10.85 -0.38 15.31
CA THR A 60 -10.89 -1.58 14.48
C THR A 60 -9.47 -1.89 14.00
N PRO A 61 -8.87 -3.03 14.39
CA PRO A 61 -7.53 -3.37 13.95
C PRO A 61 -7.51 -3.57 12.42
N PRO A 62 -6.54 -2.99 11.70
CA PRO A 62 -6.46 -3.14 10.24
C PRO A 62 -6.21 -4.59 9.86
N LEU A 63 -6.59 -4.96 8.64
CA LEU A 63 -6.16 -6.20 8.02
C LEU A 63 -4.64 -6.13 7.79
N VAL A 64 -3.92 -7.14 8.23
CA VAL A 64 -2.48 -7.26 8.06
C VAL A 64 -2.17 -8.62 7.45
N CYS A 65 -1.38 -8.65 6.38
CA CYS A 65 -0.94 -9.88 5.75
C CYS A 65 0.58 -9.95 5.66
N LEU A 66 1.10 -11.16 5.76
CA LEU A 66 2.52 -11.48 5.90
C LEU A 66 2.90 -12.51 4.85
N LEU A 67 3.99 -12.25 4.13
CA LEU A 67 4.59 -13.19 3.19
C LEU A 67 5.81 -13.86 3.82
N SER A 68 5.70 -15.15 4.12
CA SER A 68 6.77 -15.95 4.70
C SER A 68 7.60 -16.65 3.60
N PRO A 69 8.93 -16.41 3.54
CA PRO A 69 9.86 -17.13 2.69
C PRO A 69 10.19 -18.53 3.24
N ALA A 70 9.92 -18.82 4.52
CA ALA A 70 10.23 -20.11 5.14
C ALA A 70 9.43 -21.29 4.53
N ASP A 71 8.32 -20.97 3.84
CA ASP A 71 7.35 -21.94 3.33
C ASP A 71 7.05 -21.79 1.82
N ASP A 72 8.04 -21.37 1.02
CA ASP A 72 7.90 -21.19 -0.44
C ASP A 72 6.86 -20.10 -0.79
N GLY A 73 6.95 -18.94 -0.10
CA GLY A 73 6.06 -17.79 -0.32
C GLY A 73 4.63 -18.05 0.15
N THR A 74 4.48 -18.54 1.39
CA THR A 74 3.16 -18.74 2.00
C THR A 74 2.67 -17.46 2.67
N VAL A 75 1.38 -17.17 2.55
CA VAL A 75 0.76 -15.95 3.10
C VAL A 75 -0.09 -16.26 4.33
N TYR A 76 0.05 -15.41 5.33
CA TYR A 76 -0.78 -15.41 6.54
C TYR A 76 -1.44 -14.05 6.70
N CYS A 77 -2.69 -13.99 7.14
CA CYS A 77 -3.40 -12.74 7.39
C CYS A 77 -4.00 -12.72 8.80
N VAL A 78 -4.11 -11.53 9.39
CA VAL A 78 -4.64 -11.26 10.74
C VAL A 78 -5.37 -9.91 10.75
N GLY A 79 -6.35 -9.70 11.63
CA GLY A 79 -7.07 -8.42 11.76
C GLY A 79 -8.55 -8.48 11.43
N ALA A 80 -9.23 -7.33 11.53
CA ALA A 80 -10.68 -7.24 11.39
C ALA A 80 -11.15 -7.64 9.98
N ASP A 81 -12.32 -8.27 9.90
CA ASP A 81 -12.99 -8.71 8.67
C ASP A 81 -12.34 -9.84 7.87
N PHE A 82 -11.30 -10.49 8.40
CA PHE A 82 -10.94 -11.87 8.01
C PHE A 82 -11.75 -12.93 8.77
N ASP A 83 -12.79 -12.50 9.48
CA ASP A 83 -13.81 -13.37 10.05
C ASP A 83 -14.63 -13.97 8.91
N ASN A 84 -14.16 -15.08 8.38
CA ASN A 84 -15.10 -16.05 7.86
C ASN A 84 -15.91 -16.57 9.05
N GLU A 85 -17.20 -16.76 8.85
CA GLU A 85 -17.97 -17.77 9.59
C GLU A 85 -17.42 -19.19 9.31
N GLY A 86 -16.14 -19.46 9.56
CA GLY A 86 -15.52 -20.65 8.97
C GLY A 86 -14.06 -20.99 9.30
N VAL A 87 -13.40 -20.36 10.26
CA VAL A 87 -12.21 -21.01 10.86
C VAL A 87 -12.72 -22.21 11.68
N PRO A 88 -12.24 -23.45 11.44
CA PRO A 88 -12.60 -24.58 12.30
C PRO A 88 -12.07 -24.35 13.72
N GLY A 89 -12.91 -23.76 14.59
CA GLY A 89 -12.57 -23.44 15.98
C GLY A 89 -12.90 -22.02 16.44
N CYS A 90 -13.17 -21.06 15.53
CA CYS A 90 -13.62 -19.71 15.91
C CYS A 90 -15.12 -19.58 15.63
N THR A 91 -15.91 -19.35 16.68
CA THR A 91 -17.33 -18.98 16.58
C THR A 91 -17.49 -17.49 16.82
N CYS A 92 -18.41 -16.87 16.09
CA CYS A 92 -18.76 -15.45 16.19
C CYS A 92 -18.89 -15.01 17.67
N GLY A 93 -18.00 -14.11 18.12
CA GLY A 93 -18.03 -13.54 19.47
C GLY A 93 -16.74 -13.64 20.30
N ASP A 94 -15.69 -14.30 19.80
CA ASP A 94 -14.39 -14.38 20.51
C ASP A 94 -13.38 -13.38 19.91
N THR A 95 -13.13 -12.26 20.59
CA THR A 95 -12.18 -11.22 20.17
C THR A 95 -10.73 -11.68 20.08
N ARG A 96 -10.43 -12.92 20.53
CA ARG A 96 -9.10 -13.53 20.51
C ARG A 96 -8.67 -14.05 19.13
N CYS A 97 -9.61 -14.30 18.20
CA CYS A 97 -9.25 -14.77 16.86
C CYS A 97 -8.68 -13.64 15.97
N LEU A 98 -8.89 -12.38 16.33
CA LEU A 98 -8.32 -11.21 15.64
C LEU A 98 -6.79 -11.06 15.84
N GLU A 99 -6.19 -11.85 16.74
CA GLU A 99 -4.79 -11.71 17.16
C GLU A 99 -3.88 -12.83 16.63
N CYS A 100 -4.43 -13.87 15.98
CA CYS A 100 -3.67 -15.00 15.46
C CYS A 100 -3.64 -15.00 13.91
N PRO A 101 -2.45 -15.04 13.29
CA PRO A 101 -2.31 -15.17 11.85
C PRO A 101 -2.88 -16.47 11.30
N ASP A 102 -3.82 -16.35 10.36
CA ASP A 102 -4.43 -17.46 9.66
C ASP A 102 -3.80 -17.68 8.28
N LEU A 103 -3.60 -18.96 7.96
CA LEU A 103 -3.05 -19.38 6.69
C LEU A 103 -4.03 -19.08 5.56
N VAL A 104 -3.55 -18.39 4.53
CA VAL A 104 -4.31 -18.16 3.30
C VAL A 104 -4.37 -19.44 2.47
N LEU A 105 -5.59 -19.88 2.17
CA LEU A 105 -5.88 -21.07 1.38
C LEU A 105 -6.37 -20.71 -0.01
N ASP A 106 -6.15 -21.61 -0.97
CA ASP A 106 -6.69 -21.50 -2.32
C ASP A 106 -8.23 -21.63 -2.35
N ALA A 107 -8.83 -21.43 -3.52
CA ALA A 107 -10.27 -21.54 -3.74
C ALA A 107 -10.90 -22.90 -3.37
N THR A 108 -10.10 -23.96 -3.16
CA THR A 108 -10.60 -25.26 -2.68
C THR A 108 -10.71 -25.33 -1.17
N GLY A 109 -10.04 -24.43 -0.44
CA GLY A 109 -9.93 -24.45 1.01
C GLY A 109 -9.12 -25.63 1.55
N THR A 110 -8.36 -26.34 0.71
CA THR A 110 -7.62 -27.54 1.12
C THR A 110 -6.11 -27.40 1.04
N SER A 111 -5.61 -26.43 0.26
CA SER A 111 -4.19 -26.21 0.05
C SER A 111 -3.83 -24.74 0.17
N ARG A 112 -2.58 -24.47 0.56
CA ARG A 112 -2.02 -23.10 0.58
C ARG A 112 -1.60 -22.65 -0.80
N LEU A 113 -1.64 -21.34 -1.04
CA LEU A 113 -0.93 -20.74 -2.16
C LEU A 113 0.59 -20.87 -1.98
N ARG A 114 1.32 -21.03 -3.07
CA ARG A 114 2.78 -21.15 -3.11
C ARG A 114 3.38 -20.23 -4.15
N GLY A 115 4.65 -19.91 -4.02
CA GLY A 115 5.36 -19.01 -4.93
C GLY A 115 4.68 -17.65 -5.02
N VAL A 116 4.12 -17.15 -3.91
CA VAL A 116 3.60 -15.79 -3.85
C VAL A 116 4.78 -14.83 -3.96
N THR A 117 4.72 -13.94 -4.95
CA THR A 117 5.78 -12.98 -5.26
C THR A 117 5.42 -11.56 -4.88
N ASP A 118 4.13 -11.28 -4.71
CA ASP A 118 3.64 -9.95 -4.40
C ASP A 118 2.33 -10.04 -3.61
N LEU A 119 2.06 -9.07 -2.75
CA LEU A 119 0.90 -8.95 -1.87
C LEU A 119 0.42 -7.49 -1.87
N ALA A 120 -0.89 -7.29 -1.75
CA ALA A 120 -1.55 -5.99 -1.58
C ALA A 120 -2.66 -6.13 -0.55
N VAL A 121 -2.77 -5.22 0.41
CA VAL A 121 -3.85 -5.21 1.42
C VAL A 121 -4.66 -3.91 1.35
N GLY A 122 -5.96 -4.04 1.10
CA GLY A 122 -6.94 -2.95 1.18
C GLY A 122 -7.68 -2.95 2.52
N LEU A 123 -8.80 -2.20 2.61
CA LEU A 123 -9.55 -2.01 3.86
C LEU A 123 -10.13 -3.32 4.40
N ARG A 124 -10.68 -4.16 3.51
CA ARG A 124 -11.37 -5.42 3.87
C ARG A 124 -11.06 -6.55 2.90
N HIS A 125 -10.01 -6.41 2.09
CA HIS A 125 -9.60 -7.39 1.10
C HIS A 125 -8.08 -7.43 1.00
N ALA A 126 -7.57 -8.58 0.56
CA ALA A 126 -6.16 -8.74 0.22
C ALA A 126 -6.05 -9.43 -1.13
N CYS A 127 -4.98 -9.12 -1.86
CA CYS A 127 -4.69 -9.73 -3.14
C CYS A 127 -3.22 -10.12 -3.21
N VAL A 128 -2.92 -11.22 -3.89
CA VAL A 128 -1.57 -11.77 -4.03
C VAL A 128 -1.30 -12.16 -5.47
N ILE A 129 -0.03 -12.11 -5.86
CA ILE A 129 0.44 -12.70 -7.12
C ILE A 129 1.13 -14.01 -6.82
N SER A 130 0.62 -15.09 -7.41
CA SER A 130 1.22 -16.44 -7.34
C SER A 130 1.30 -17.02 -8.74
N GLY A 131 2.49 -17.45 -9.15
CA GLY A 131 2.71 -18.03 -10.47
C GLY A 131 2.37 -17.09 -11.64
N GLY A 132 2.44 -15.78 -11.45
CA GLY A 132 2.06 -14.77 -12.45
C GLY A 132 0.55 -14.53 -12.58
N LEU A 133 -0.26 -15.04 -11.66
CA LEU A 133 -1.71 -14.84 -11.61
C LEU A 133 -2.10 -14.11 -10.32
N ALA A 134 -3.14 -13.29 -10.37
CA ALA A 134 -3.67 -12.60 -9.21
C ALA A 134 -4.75 -13.45 -8.52
N TYR A 135 -4.70 -13.51 -7.20
CA TYR A 135 -5.72 -14.11 -6.35
C TYR A 135 -6.13 -13.11 -5.28
N CYS A 136 -7.43 -12.93 -5.07
CA CYS A 136 -7.94 -12.02 -4.05
C CYS A 136 -8.86 -12.73 -3.06
N MET A 137 -8.93 -12.21 -1.84
CA MET A 137 -9.72 -12.68 -0.69
C MET A 137 -10.32 -11.51 0.09
N GLY A 138 -11.30 -11.81 0.93
CA GLY A 138 -12.02 -10.82 1.74
C GLY A 138 -13.31 -10.33 1.07
N ALA A 139 -13.66 -9.07 1.31
CA ALA A 139 -14.86 -8.42 0.82
C ALA A 139 -14.88 -8.25 -0.72
N ASN A 140 -16.07 -8.26 -1.32
CA ASN A 140 -16.28 -8.00 -2.75
C ASN A 140 -17.55 -7.19 -3.04
N ASP A 141 -18.06 -6.46 -2.04
CA ASP A 141 -19.27 -5.64 -2.15
C ASP A 141 -19.10 -4.49 -3.16
N GLN A 142 -17.86 -4.05 -3.38
CA GLN A 142 -17.45 -3.07 -4.39
C GLN A 142 -16.69 -3.70 -5.57
N GLY A 143 -16.67 -5.03 -5.71
CA GLY A 143 -15.95 -5.67 -6.81
C GLY A 143 -14.42 -5.65 -6.69
N GLN A 144 -13.87 -5.34 -5.51
CA GLN A 144 -12.45 -5.20 -5.23
C GLN A 144 -11.63 -6.50 -5.40
N LYS A 145 -12.29 -7.65 -5.57
CA LYS A 145 -11.66 -8.94 -5.96
C LYS A 145 -11.79 -9.25 -7.45
N GLY A 146 -12.50 -8.44 -8.24
CA GLY A 146 -12.56 -8.57 -9.70
C GLY A 146 -13.42 -9.72 -10.23
N TYR A 147 -14.43 -10.18 -9.47
CA TYR A 147 -15.45 -11.12 -9.97
C TYR A 147 -16.89 -10.64 -9.73
N ARG A 148 -17.83 -11.15 -10.53
CA ARG A 148 -19.22 -10.65 -10.67
C ARG A 148 -20.19 -11.02 -9.53
N ARG A 149 -19.76 -11.65 -8.44
CA ARG A 149 -20.66 -12.01 -7.32
C ARG A 149 -20.49 -11.02 -6.17
N THR A 150 -21.58 -10.37 -5.78
CA THR A 150 -21.61 -9.21 -4.88
C THR A 150 -21.96 -9.54 -3.42
N SER A 151 -22.15 -10.82 -3.08
CA SER A 151 -22.61 -11.23 -1.76
C SER A 151 -21.77 -12.38 -1.23
N LEU A 152 -20.75 -12.03 -0.42
CA LEU A 152 -20.09 -12.76 0.69
C LEU A 152 -18.65 -12.22 0.86
N ILE A 153 -18.19 -12.07 2.11
CA ILE A 153 -16.76 -12.07 2.43
C ILE A 153 -16.29 -13.50 2.15
N ASP A 154 -15.30 -13.65 1.28
CA ASP A 154 -14.74 -14.96 0.96
C ASP A 154 -13.24 -14.90 1.20
N ILE A 155 -12.82 -15.56 2.29
CA ILE A 155 -11.44 -15.64 2.75
C ILE A 155 -10.57 -16.55 1.88
N LEU A 156 -11.16 -17.35 1.00
CA LEU A 156 -10.39 -18.20 0.09
C LEU A 156 -9.84 -17.35 -1.04
N ALA A 157 -8.59 -17.63 -1.40
CA ALA A 157 -7.91 -16.98 -2.50
C ALA A 157 -8.54 -17.40 -3.82
N THR A 158 -9.36 -16.52 -4.38
CA THR A 158 -10.03 -16.75 -5.66
C THR A 158 -9.25 -16.05 -6.76
N GLN A 159 -8.97 -16.78 -7.84
CA GLN A 159 -8.25 -16.23 -8.99
C GLN A 159 -9.05 -15.09 -9.64
N VAL A 160 -8.35 -14.00 -9.96
CA VAL A 160 -8.88 -12.89 -10.73
C VAL A 160 -8.73 -13.21 -12.22
N GLU A 161 -9.84 -13.23 -12.96
CA GLU A 161 -9.83 -13.48 -14.40
C GLU A 161 -9.58 -12.18 -15.17
N ILE A 162 -8.40 -12.06 -15.78
CA ILE A 162 -7.99 -10.88 -16.56
C ILE A 162 -7.74 -11.30 -18.02
N GLY A 163 -8.80 -11.71 -18.73
CA GLY A 163 -8.78 -11.98 -20.18
C GLY A 163 -7.45 -12.51 -20.75
N ASP A 164 -6.88 -11.77 -21.71
CA ASP A 164 -5.59 -12.07 -22.36
C ASP A 164 -4.38 -11.40 -21.68
N ALA A 165 -4.40 -11.24 -20.35
CA ALA A 165 -3.27 -10.67 -19.64
C ALA A 165 -2.04 -11.59 -19.72
N GLN A 166 -0.87 -10.97 -19.86
CA GLN A 166 0.42 -11.61 -19.64
C GLN A 166 0.62 -11.89 -18.14
N PRO A 167 1.64 -12.69 -17.76
CA PRO A 167 1.95 -12.91 -16.36
C PRO A 167 2.06 -11.61 -15.59
N LEU A 168 1.40 -11.52 -14.44
CA LEU A 168 1.39 -10.36 -13.57
C LEU A 168 2.66 -10.30 -12.73
N GLY A 169 3.10 -9.08 -12.41
CA GLY A 169 4.30 -8.82 -11.63
C GLY A 169 4.12 -7.86 -10.47
N GLN A 170 2.99 -7.15 -10.37
CA GLN A 170 2.66 -6.31 -9.21
C GLN A 170 1.15 -6.26 -8.99
N VAL A 171 0.75 -6.22 -7.72
CA VAL A 171 -0.59 -5.94 -7.24
C VAL A 171 -0.53 -4.81 -6.22
N VAL A 172 -1.49 -3.89 -6.31
CA VAL A 172 -1.69 -2.80 -5.35
C VAL A 172 -3.16 -2.69 -4.99
N ALA A 173 -3.44 -2.32 -3.74
CA ALA A 173 -4.79 -2.19 -3.23
C ALA A 173 -4.99 -0.77 -2.70
N GLY A 174 -6.04 -0.11 -3.21
CA GLY A 174 -6.64 1.00 -2.48
C GLY A 174 -7.60 0.47 -1.40
N ALA A 175 -8.38 1.36 -0.79
CA ALA A 175 -9.27 0.97 0.29
C ALA A 175 -10.30 -0.09 -0.14
N ASN A 176 -10.99 0.16 -1.25
CA ASN A 176 -12.03 -0.73 -1.78
C ASN A 176 -11.85 -1.01 -3.28
N PHE A 177 -10.62 -0.96 -3.78
CA PHE A 177 -10.29 -1.30 -5.15
C PHE A 177 -8.88 -1.90 -5.24
N THR A 178 -8.58 -2.52 -6.37
CA THR A 178 -7.31 -3.21 -6.63
C THR A 178 -6.85 -2.86 -8.04
N CYS A 179 -5.55 -2.68 -8.19
CA CYS A 179 -4.90 -2.64 -9.49
C CYS A 179 -3.81 -3.72 -9.57
N VAL A 180 -3.58 -4.22 -10.77
CA VAL A 180 -2.53 -5.20 -11.08
C VAL A 180 -1.79 -4.79 -12.34
N ARG A 181 -0.52 -5.15 -12.41
CA ARG A 181 0.37 -4.83 -13.52
C ARG A 181 0.97 -6.10 -14.11
N GLU A 182 0.99 -6.18 -15.44
CA GLU A 182 1.75 -7.21 -16.14
C GLU A 182 3.27 -7.07 -15.83
N ALA A 183 3.98 -8.20 -15.79
CA ALA A 183 5.40 -8.25 -15.42
C ALA A 183 6.35 -7.73 -16.53
N ASP A 184 5.91 -7.76 -17.79
CA ASP A 184 6.71 -7.23 -18.91
C ASP A 184 6.77 -5.70 -18.82
N GLY A 185 7.83 -5.14 -18.26
CA GLY A 185 7.98 -3.69 -18.13
C GLY A 185 8.00 -2.91 -19.46
N THR A 186 8.18 -3.56 -20.61
CA THR A 186 8.24 -2.87 -21.92
C THR A 186 6.90 -2.74 -22.62
N ARG A 187 5.97 -3.66 -22.33
CA ARG A 187 4.64 -3.72 -22.96
C ARG A 187 3.51 -3.93 -21.97
N GLY A 188 3.85 -4.02 -20.69
CA GLY A 188 2.95 -4.38 -19.61
C GLY A 188 1.88 -3.33 -19.43
N ARG A 189 0.67 -3.81 -19.23
CA ARG A 189 -0.51 -3.01 -18.96
C ARG A 189 -0.86 -3.09 -17.49
N ALA A 190 -1.53 -2.05 -17.00
CA ALA A 190 -2.19 -2.06 -15.71
C ALA A 190 -3.69 -2.30 -15.87
N TYR A 191 -4.29 -3.01 -14.91
CA TYR A 191 -5.71 -3.28 -14.84
C TYR A 191 -6.22 -2.93 -13.46
N CYS A 192 -7.33 -2.20 -13.38
CA CYS A 192 -7.95 -1.84 -12.11
C CYS A 192 -9.41 -2.30 -12.04
N PHE A 193 -9.86 -2.67 -10.84
CA PHE A 193 -11.20 -3.14 -10.53
C PHE A 193 -11.56 -2.80 -9.09
N GLY A 194 -12.85 -2.68 -8.78
CA GLY A 194 -13.33 -2.29 -7.47
C GLY A 194 -14.18 -1.01 -7.48
N ALA A 195 -14.22 -0.35 -6.33
CA ALA A 195 -14.81 0.98 -6.17
C ALA A 195 -14.14 2.00 -7.10
N ASN A 196 -14.95 2.95 -7.59
CA ASN A 196 -14.53 3.98 -8.53
C ASN A 196 -15.26 5.30 -8.30
N ASP A 197 -15.79 5.50 -7.10
CA ASP A 197 -16.43 6.73 -6.65
C ASP A 197 -15.50 7.95 -6.75
N GLN A 198 -14.19 7.75 -6.53
CA GLN A 198 -13.14 8.76 -6.72
C GLN A 198 -12.41 8.63 -8.07
N SER A 199 -12.98 7.90 -9.02
CA SER A 199 -12.41 7.71 -10.36
C SER A 199 -10.98 7.12 -10.39
N CYS A 200 -10.63 6.29 -9.40
CA CYS A 200 -9.30 5.70 -9.23
C CYS A 200 -8.99 4.51 -10.17
N LEU A 201 -9.91 4.13 -11.06
CA LEU A 201 -9.67 3.02 -12.01
C LEU A 201 -9.03 3.46 -13.35
N GLY A 202 -8.84 4.76 -13.57
CA GLY A 202 -8.04 5.28 -14.70
C GLY A 202 -8.67 5.05 -16.08
N ARG A 203 -10.00 4.98 -16.16
CA ARG A 203 -10.74 4.69 -17.39
C ARG A 203 -12.21 5.17 -17.37
N PRO A 204 -12.79 5.61 -18.52
CA PRO A 204 -14.23 5.77 -18.71
C PRO A 204 -14.95 4.46 -19.11
N PRO A 205 -16.27 4.36 -18.86
CA PRO A 205 -17.11 5.32 -18.14
C PRO A 205 -16.87 5.27 -16.62
N ASN A 206 -17.08 6.40 -15.93
CA ASN A 206 -17.02 6.47 -14.47
C ASN A 206 -18.28 5.86 -13.87
N VAL A 207 -18.40 4.54 -13.95
CA VAL A 207 -19.36 3.79 -13.14
C VAL A 207 -18.85 3.75 -11.70
N MET A 208 -19.76 3.74 -10.73
CA MET A 208 -19.40 3.75 -9.29
C MET A 208 -18.55 2.57 -8.87
N THR A 209 -18.71 1.43 -9.55
CA THR A 209 -18.12 0.15 -9.16
C THR A 209 -17.84 -0.68 -10.41
N ASN A 210 -16.71 -1.37 -10.44
CA ASN A 210 -16.36 -2.26 -11.52
C ASN A 210 -15.92 -3.64 -11.00
N PHE A 211 -16.75 -4.64 -11.25
CA PHE A 211 -16.54 -6.02 -10.79
C PHE A 211 -15.63 -6.84 -11.70
N VAL A 212 -15.09 -6.24 -12.77
CA VAL A 212 -14.22 -6.94 -13.73
C VAL A 212 -12.98 -6.09 -13.97
N PRO A 213 -11.77 -6.69 -13.95
CA PRO A 213 -10.54 -6.01 -14.31
C PRO A 213 -10.64 -5.29 -15.66
N MET A 214 -10.42 -3.99 -15.66
CA MET A 214 -10.38 -3.19 -16.88
C MET A 214 -9.00 -2.56 -17.04
N PRO A 215 -8.48 -2.48 -18.29
CA PRO A 215 -7.20 -1.86 -18.51
C PRO A 215 -7.29 -0.37 -18.22
N VAL A 216 -6.28 0.15 -17.51
CA VAL A 216 -6.02 1.58 -17.41
C VAL A 216 -5.73 2.11 -18.81
N VAL A 217 -6.29 3.26 -19.17
CA VAL A 217 -6.17 3.82 -20.53
C VAL A 217 -5.47 5.16 -20.52
N HIS A 218 -4.89 5.56 -21.64
CA HIS A 218 -4.36 6.90 -21.82
C HIS A 218 -5.47 7.96 -21.76
N ARG A 219 -5.08 9.23 -21.77
CA ARG A 219 -5.96 10.41 -21.76
C ARG A 219 -6.99 10.44 -22.90
N ASP A 220 -6.81 9.67 -23.97
CA ASP A 220 -7.82 9.54 -25.02
C ASP A 220 -9.06 8.72 -24.59
N GLY A 221 -8.97 8.04 -23.44
CA GLY A 221 -10.06 7.27 -22.85
C GLY A 221 -10.33 5.91 -23.48
N SER A 222 -9.47 5.44 -24.37
CA SER A 222 -9.72 4.24 -25.18
C SER A 222 -8.50 3.34 -25.39
N THR A 223 -7.31 3.89 -25.51
CA THR A 223 -6.08 3.10 -25.71
C THR A 223 -5.53 2.62 -24.36
N PRO A 224 -5.36 1.29 -24.15
CA PRO A 224 -4.70 0.78 -22.96
C PRO A 224 -3.31 1.40 -22.80
N MET A 225 -2.97 1.80 -21.58
CA MET A 225 -1.63 2.29 -21.26
C MET A 225 -0.64 1.12 -21.27
N ASP A 226 0.37 1.22 -22.12
CA ASP A 226 1.44 0.24 -22.26
C ASP A 226 2.75 0.69 -21.60
N GLY A 227 3.64 -0.28 -21.41
CA GLY A 227 4.96 -0.06 -20.84
C GLY A 227 4.90 0.40 -19.38
N VAL A 228 3.87 0.02 -18.63
CA VAL A 228 3.78 0.32 -17.20
C VAL A 228 4.80 -0.56 -16.47
N VAL A 229 5.76 0.08 -15.81
CA VAL A 229 6.82 -0.59 -15.03
C VAL A 229 6.56 -0.56 -13.53
N ASP A 230 5.70 0.36 -13.08
CA ASP A 230 5.30 0.48 -11.69
C ASP A 230 3.92 1.15 -11.53
N ILE A 231 3.16 0.78 -10.52
CA ILE A 231 1.87 1.38 -10.15
C ILE A 231 1.71 1.40 -8.63
N ALA A 232 1.26 2.52 -8.08
CA ALA A 232 0.91 2.67 -6.67
C ALA A 232 -0.45 3.36 -6.53
N CYS A 233 -1.20 2.98 -5.49
CA CYS A 233 -2.55 3.46 -5.24
C CYS A 233 -2.78 3.68 -3.74
N ALA A 234 -3.28 4.86 -3.38
CA ALA A 234 -3.64 5.18 -2.00
C ALA A 234 -5.15 4.99 -1.80
N GLY A 235 -5.52 4.35 -0.69
CA GLY A 235 -6.90 4.29 -0.20
C GLY A 235 -7.09 5.15 1.04
N ASP A 236 -8.28 5.70 1.24
CA ASP A 236 -8.69 6.25 2.53
C ASP A 236 -9.56 5.26 3.32
N GLY A 237 -9.28 5.14 4.62
CA GLY A 237 -10.14 4.43 5.55
C GLY A 237 -11.47 5.19 5.71
N ALA A 238 -12.50 4.76 4.99
CA ALA A 238 -13.93 4.77 5.35
C ALA A 238 -14.57 6.00 6.04
N LEU A 239 -14.04 7.22 5.96
CA LEU A 239 -14.73 8.40 6.50
C LEU A 239 -15.44 9.18 5.37
N PRO A 240 -16.78 9.10 5.23
CA PRO A 240 -17.54 9.81 4.20
C PRO A 240 -17.48 11.34 4.29
N THR A 241 -16.82 11.88 5.31
CA THR A 241 -16.58 13.31 5.53
C THR A 241 -15.12 13.70 5.36
N ASN A 242 -14.26 12.80 4.90
CA ASN A 242 -12.84 13.08 4.66
C ASN A 242 -12.67 13.55 3.20
N PRO A 243 -12.20 14.78 2.95
CA PRO A 243 -11.76 15.21 1.62
C PRO A 243 -10.51 14.48 1.09
N SER A 244 -10.00 13.45 1.79
CA SER A 244 -8.99 12.55 1.27
C SER A 244 -9.39 12.10 -0.13
N SER A 245 -8.45 12.32 -1.04
CA SER A 245 -8.66 12.22 -2.47
C SER A 245 -7.81 11.05 -2.93
N PRO A 246 -8.27 9.79 -2.73
CA PRO A 246 -7.51 8.63 -3.13
C PRO A 246 -7.15 8.75 -4.59
N HIS A 247 -5.95 8.30 -4.91
CA HIS A 247 -5.39 8.42 -6.25
C HIS A 247 -4.44 7.28 -6.50
N CYS A 248 -4.14 7.09 -7.78
CA CYS A 248 -3.11 6.18 -8.23
C CYS A 248 -2.13 6.93 -9.09
N CYS A 249 -0.90 6.45 -9.09
CA CYS A 249 0.13 6.85 -10.04
C CYS A 249 0.77 5.61 -10.67
N ALA A 250 1.27 5.76 -11.88
CA ALA A 250 2.00 4.73 -12.59
C ALA A 250 3.23 5.33 -13.27
N VAL A 251 4.32 4.55 -13.29
CA VAL A 251 5.55 4.85 -14.04
C VAL A 251 5.55 4.04 -15.31
N ARG A 252 5.86 4.69 -16.43
CA ARG A 252 6.10 4.02 -17.72
C ARG A 252 7.59 3.75 -17.95
N ALA A 253 7.92 2.85 -18.87
CA ALA A 253 9.30 2.45 -19.18
C ALA A 253 10.19 3.59 -19.72
N ASP A 254 9.58 4.67 -20.21
CA ASP A 254 10.25 5.91 -20.58
C ASP A 254 10.52 6.85 -19.39
N GLY A 255 10.09 6.44 -18.19
CA GLY A 255 10.21 7.14 -16.92
C GLY A 255 9.25 8.31 -16.75
N GLU A 256 8.20 8.40 -17.58
CA GLU A 256 7.09 9.32 -17.34
C GLU A 256 6.17 8.79 -16.23
N VAL A 257 5.73 9.70 -15.36
CA VAL A 257 4.78 9.42 -14.28
C VAL A 257 3.40 9.91 -14.70
N PHE A 258 2.39 9.07 -14.53
CA PHE A 258 0.99 9.41 -14.78
C PHE A 258 0.17 9.16 -13.52
N CYS A 259 -0.64 10.15 -13.09
CA CYS A 259 -1.51 10.01 -11.94
C CYS A 259 -2.98 10.29 -12.28
N TRP A 260 -3.90 9.66 -11.57
CA TRP A 260 -5.35 9.83 -11.70
C TRP A 260 -6.06 9.56 -10.37
N GLY A 261 -7.32 9.96 -10.27
CA GLY A 261 -8.12 9.93 -9.05
C GLY A 261 -8.31 11.35 -8.51
N GLY A 262 -8.30 11.49 -7.19
CA GLY A 262 -8.46 12.78 -6.53
C GLY A 262 -7.22 13.67 -6.67
N GLY A 263 -7.43 14.98 -6.88
CA GLY A 263 -6.37 15.97 -7.13
C GLY A 263 -6.45 17.22 -6.26
N GLY A 264 -7.23 17.16 -5.18
CA GLY A 264 -7.51 18.27 -4.25
C GLY A 264 -6.27 18.99 -3.73
N PHE A 265 -5.18 18.23 -3.58
CA PHE A 265 -3.95 18.64 -2.92
C PHE A 265 -2.76 18.72 -3.88
N GLY A 266 -3.01 18.64 -5.20
CA GLY A 266 -1.97 18.64 -6.22
C GLY A 266 -1.21 17.31 -6.35
N GLN A 267 -1.66 16.24 -5.70
CA GLN A 267 -1.00 14.92 -5.69
C GLN A 267 -0.92 14.23 -7.07
N LEU A 268 -1.60 14.76 -8.08
CA LEU A 268 -1.58 14.20 -9.44
C LEU A 268 -0.48 14.80 -10.32
N ASP A 269 -0.25 16.11 -10.21
CA ASP A 269 0.52 16.87 -11.19
C ASP A 269 1.18 18.14 -10.62
N GLY A 270 1.18 18.28 -9.30
CA GLY A 270 1.68 19.46 -8.59
C GLY A 270 0.75 20.68 -8.62
N ILE A 271 -0.46 20.55 -9.17
CA ILE A 271 -1.43 21.65 -9.29
C ILE A 271 -2.69 21.31 -8.50
N ALA A 272 -2.84 21.93 -7.32
CA ALA A 272 -4.05 21.76 -6.51
C ALA A 272 -5.30 22.17 -7.30
N THR A 273 -6.28 21.26 -7.35
CA THR A 273 -7.50 21.44 -8.13
C THR A 273 -8.69 20.78 -7.44
N THR A 274 -9.87 21.35 -7.57
CA THR A 274 -11.11 20.74 -7.07
C THR A 274 -11.62 19.59 -7.95
N LEU A 275 -10.91 19.25 -9.03
CA LEU A 275 -11.36 18.29 -10.03
C LEU A 275 -10.69 16.93 -9.85
N THR A 276 -11.49 15.91 -9.55
CA THR A 276 -11.12 14.50 -9.72
C THR A 276 -10.85 14.20 -11.19
N ARG A 277 -9.76 13.48 -11.48
CA ARG A 277 -9.33 13.09 -12.82
C ARG A 277 -9.51 11.60 -13.00
N ASN A 278 -10.45 11.20 -13.82
CA ASN A 278 -10.72 9.80 -14.11
C ASN A 278 -9.82 9.17 -15.17
N LEU A 279 -8.90 9.96 -15.71
CA LEU A 279 -7.95 9.53 -16.73
C LEU A 279 -6.53 9.90 -16.28
N PRO A 280 -5.55 9.01 -16.49
CA PRO A 280 -4.14 9.28 -16.23
C PRO A 280 -3.68 10.59 -16.85
N ARG A 281 -3.15 11.47 -15.99
CA ARG A 281 -2.56 12.75 -16.36
C ARG A 281 -1.04 12.68 -16.16
N PRO A 282 -0.23 13.06 -17.15
CA PRO A 282 1.21 13.10 -16.98
C PRO A 282 1.61 14.16 -15.96
N LEU A 283 2.58 13.82 -15.12
CA LEU A 283 3.31 14.78 -14.29
C LEU A 283 4.26 15.58 -15.18
N GLU A 284 4.18 16.91 -15.12
CA GLU A 284 5.17 17.77 -15.77
C GLU A 284 6.46 17.75 -14.94
N ARG A 285 7.49 17.05 -15.44
CA ARG A 285 8.78 16.94 -14.73
C ARG A 285 9.44 18.32 -14.59
N PRO A 286 9.75 18.78 -13.37
CA PRO A 286 10.53 19.99 -13.21
C PRO A 286 11.94 19.81 -13.78
N SER A 287 12.59 20.95 -14.06
CA SER A 287 13.98 20.93 -14.52
C SER A 287 14.88 20.28 -13.47
N GLY A 288 15.62 19.25 -13.87
CA GLY A 288 16.52 18.49 -12.99
C GLY A 288 15.97 17.16 -12.50
N MET A 289 14.67 16.89 -12.66
CA MET A 289 14.11 15.57 -12.34
C MET A 289 14.36 14.58 -13.49
N GLY A 290 15.15 13.54 -13.21
CA GLY A 290 15.41 12.43 -14.13
C GLY A 290 14.17 11.56 -14.44
N PRO A 291 14.29 10.57 -15.33
CA PRO A 291 13.26 9.55 -15.53
C PRO A 291 12.94 8.82 -14.22
N ALA A 292 11.65 8.64 -13.91
CA ALA A 292 11.22 7.85 -12.76
C ALA A 292 11.40 6.34 -13.04
N ARG A 293 11.66 5.56 -12.00
CA ARG A 293 11.64 4.09 -12.04
C ARG A 293 10.68 3.46 -11.04
N ASP A 294 10.21 4.25 -10.08
CA ASP A 294 9.38 3.82 -8.95
C ASP A 294 8.48 4.99 -8.53
N VAL A 295 7.26 4.70 -8.07
CA VAL A 295 6.32 5.68 -7.53
C VAL A 295 5.59 5.10 -6.33
N GLU A 296 5.40 5.91 -5.30
CA GLU A 296 4.65 5.56 -4.12
C GLU A 296 3.66 6.67 -3.78
N VAL A 297 2.52 6.31 -3.20
CA VAL A 297 1.43 7.26 -2.94
C VAL A 297 0.83 7.08 -1.56
N ALA A 298 0.54 8.21 -0.90
CA ALA A 298 -0.32 8.31 0.27
C ALA A 298 -1.51 9.22 -0.08
N PRO A 299 -2.60 9.28 0.71
CA PRO A 299 -3.87 9.91 0.29
C PRO A 299 -3.80 11.34 -0.29
N THR A 300 -2.75 12.09 0.03
CA THR A 300 -2.54 13.47 -0.44
C THR A 300 -1.12 13.75 -0.95
N VAL A 301 -0.24 12.74 -0.98
CA VAL A 301 1.17 12.86 -1.38
C VAL A 301 1.52 11.79 -2.39
N SER A 302 2.34 12.16 -3.37
CA SER A 302 3.00 11.23 -4.27
C SER A 302 4.50 11.45 -4.21
N CYS A 303 5.27 10.37 -4.26
CA CYS A 303 6.72 10.43 -4.37
C CYS A 303 7.19 9.49 -5.48
N ALA A 304 8.28 9.84 -6.15
CA ALA A 304 8.92 9.02 -7.16
C ALA A 304 10.41 8.90 -6.89
N VAL A 305 10.98 7.73 -7.20
CA VAL A 305 12.43 7.52 -7.24
C VAL A 305 12.87 7.54 -8.70
N THR A 306 13.87 8.35 -9.01
CA THR A 306 14.43 8.43 -10.36
C THR A 306 15.45 7.31 -10.63
N VAL A 307 15.80 7.12 -11.89
CA VAL A 307 16.90 6.22 -12.31
C VAL A 307 18.26 6.67 -11.78
N ASP A 308 18.36 7.93 -11.35
CA ASP A 308 19.55 8.52 -10.71
C ASP A 308 19.46 8.43 -9.17
N ASP A 309 18.55 7.60 -8.65
CA ASP A 309 18.34 7.31 -7.23
C ASP A 309 17.94 8.54 -6.37
N GLU A 310 17.39 9.56 -7.01
CA GLU A 310 16.85 10.75 -6.36
C GLU A 310 15.37 10.58 -6.01
N VAL A 311 14.94 11.11 -4.87
CA VAL A 311 13.54 11.13 -4.46
C VAL A 311 12.93 12.49 -4.73
N TRP A 312 11.77 12.48 -5.39
CA TRP A 312 10.97 13.67 -5.66
C TRP A 312 9.55 13.46 -5.13
N CYS A 313 9.03 14.40 -4.36
CA CYS A 313 7.68 14.32 -3.79
C CYS A 313 6.83 15.54 -4.16
N TRP A 314 5.52 15.36 -4.29
CA TRP A 314 4.55 16.42 -4.61
C TRP A 314 3.20 16.16 -3.93
N GLY A 315 2.33 17.17 -3.93
CA GLY A 315 1.03 17.12 -3.24
C GLY A 315 1.02 17.92 -1.93
N ALA A 316 0.29 17.46 -0.92
CA ALA A 316 0.22 18.10 0.39
C ALA A 316 0.40 17.07 1.52
N GLY A 317 1.20 17.41 2.53
CA GLY A 317 1.39 16.57 3.71
C GLY A 317 2.75 16.81 4.36
N GLY A 318 2.96 16.26 5.56
CA GLY A 318 4.19 16.40 6.34
C GLY A 318 5.44 15.99 5.55
N ALA A 319 5.40 14.87 4.81
CA ALA A 319 6.51 14.40 3.99
C ALA A 319 6.96 15.39 2.89
N VAL A 320 6.05 16.20 2.35
CA VAL A 320 6.35 17.24 1.36
C VAL A 320 6.75 18.56 2.06
N ARG A 321 6.00 18.97 3.10
CA ARG A 321 6.25 20.21 3.86
C ARG A 321 7.54 20.17 4.68
N ALA A 322 8.00 18.98 5.03
CA ALA A 322 9.29 18.74 5.65
C ALA A 322 10.41 19.29 4.77
N ALA A 323 10.48 18.83 3.53
CA ALA A 323 11.59 19.13 2.61
C ALA A 323 11.53 20.54 1.98
N ALA A 324 10.38 21.23 2.02
CA ALA A 324 10.27 22.61 1.55
C ALA A 324 9.38 23.47 2.47
N ALA A 325 9.90 24.60 2.95
CA ALA A 325 9.19 25.56 3.80
C ALA A 325 8.06 26.35 3.07
N THR A 326 7.69 25.95 1.84
CA THR A 326 6.69 26.62 1.02
C THR A 326 5.49 25.72 0.78
N ALA A 327 4.28 26.29 0.83
CA ALA A 327 3.01 25.62 0.53
C ALA A 327 2.81 25.30 -0.97
N ASP A 328 3.90 25.03 -1.70
CA ASP A 328 3.84 24.66 -3.10
C ASP A 328 3.61 23.16 -3.22
N HIS A 329 2.63 22.78 -4.04
CA HIS A 329 2.27 21.38 -4.29
C HIS A 329 3.13 20.76 -5.40
N ALA A 330 3.96 21.57 -6.07
CA ALA A 330 4.85 21.13 -7.14
C ALA A 330 5.88 20.08 -6.67
N PRO A 331 6.43 19.25 -7.59
CA PRO A 331 7.47 18.30 -7.24
C PRO A 331 8.72 18.98 -6.70
N ILE A 332 9.12 18.55 -5.52
CA ILE A 332 10.33 18.97 -4.82
C ILE A 332 11.27 17.78 -4.67
N ARG A 333 12.57 18.04 -4.81
CA ARG A 333 13.61 17.07 -4.50
C ARG A 333 13.75 16.94 -2.99
N ILE A 334 13.81 15.71 -2.51
CA ILE A 334 14.12 15.41 -1.12
C ILE A 334 15.64 15.22 -1.00
N ASP A 335 16.29 16.08 -0.22
CA ASP A 335 17.73 16.03 -0.02
C ASP A 335 18.08 15.13 1.18
N PHE A 336 18.75 14.02 0.89
CA PHE A 336 19.28 13.12 1.92
C PHE A 336 20.68 13.57 2.36
N PRO A 337 21.01 13.47 3.66
CA PRO A 337 22.35 13.74 4.16
C PRO A 337 23.42 12.95 3.38
N ASP A 338 24.56 13.58 3.14
CA ASP A 338 25.72 12.99 2.44
C ASP A 338 25.46 12.45 1.01
N GLY A 339 24.36 12.85 0.37
CA GLY A 339 24.06 12.46 -1.02
C GLY A 339 23.77 10.97 -1.17
N VAL A 340 22.93 10.44 -0.30
CA VAL A 340 22.55 9.02 -0.29
C VAL A 340 21.71 8.65 -1.51
N ASP A 341 22.12 7.59 -2.21
CA ASP A 341 21.38 6.98 -3.31
C ASP A 341 20.24 6.10 -2.77
N VAL A 342 18.99 6.50 -3.04
CA VAL A 342 17.79 5.81 -2.57
C VAL A 342 17.42 4.67 -3.50
N ARG A 343 17.23 3.48 -2.92
CA ARG A 343 16.80 2.28 -3.64
C ARG A 343 15.28 2.20 -3.78
N ASP A 344 14.55 2.39 -2.70
CA ASP A 344 13.09 2.31 -2.66
C ASP A 344 12.51 3.21 -1.57
N ILE A 345 11.23 3.52 -1.70
CA ILE A 345 10.47 4.39 -0.81
C ILE A 345 9.14 3.73 -0.44
N SER A 346 8.65 4.02 0.76
CA SER A 346 7.30 3.69 1.22
C SER A 346 6.67 4.95 1.82
N LEU A 347 5.38 5.17 1.56
CA LEU A 347 4.60 6.25 2.16
C LEU A 347 3.50 5.66 3.01
N SER A 348 3.30 6.23 4.19
CA SER A 348 2.22 5.80 5.07
C SER A 348 1.54 7.01 5.70
N ALA A 349 0.23 6.89 5.90
CA ALA A 349 -0.60 7.93 6.51
C ALA A 349 -1.16 7.44 7.84
N GLY A 350 -1.08 8.29 8.87
CA GLY A 350 -1.80 8.10 10.13
C GLY A 350 -3.32 8.23 9.97
N LEU A 351 -4.06 7.63 10.89
CA LEU A 351 -5.52 7.72 10.98
C LEU A 351 -5.90 9.03 11.68
N THR A 352 -6.01 10.14 10.94
CA THR A 352 -6.51 11.39 11.54
C THR A 352 -7.81 11.86 10.92
N THR A 353 -8.58 12.58 11.72
CA THR A 353 -9.87 13.18 11.36
C THR A 353 -9.72 14.59 10.77
N GLY A 354 -8.48 15.05 10.52
CA GLY A 354 -8.14 16.40 10.06
C GLY A 354 -7.53 16.38 8.66
N VAL A 355 -8.07 17.23 7.77
CA VAL A 355 -7.82 17.14 6.33
C VAL A 355 -6.63 17.93 5.79
N GLU A 356 -6.02 18.77 6.62
CA GLU A 356 -4.95 19.67 6.19
C GLU A 356 -3.57 19.25 6.73
N ASP A 357 -3.55 18.40 7.76
CA ASP A 357 -2.36 17.84 8.40
C ASP A 357 -2.46 16.31 8.42
N ALA A 358 -2.60 15.69 7.25
CA ALA A 358 -2.46 14.25 7.15
C ALA A 358 -1.08 13.87 7.73
N GLU A 359 -1.07 13.01 8.75
CA GLU A 359 0.13 12.50 9.42
C GLU A 359 0.85 11.52 8.49
N ILE A 360 1.32 12.05 7.37
CA ILE A 360 2.03 11.30 6.35
C ILE A 360 3.50 11.35 6.69
N PHE A 361 4.08 10.18 6.85
CA PHE A 361 5.51 9.97 6.90
C PHE A 361 5.94 9.14 5.70
N ALA A 362 7.21 9.30 5.38
CA ALA A 362 7.86 8.60 4.31
C ALA A 362 9.07 7.87 4.88
N MET A 363 9.30 6.69 4.33
CA MET A 363 10.49 5.91 4.62
C MET A 363 11.23 5.61 3.33
N ALA A 364 12.55 5.65 3.37
CA ALA A 364 13.37 5.27 2.23
C ALA A 364 14.46 4.31 2.66
N ARG A 365 14.77 3.34 1.78
CA ARG A 365 15.92 2.46 1.94
C ARG A 365 16.97 2.84 0.91
N SER A 366 18.21 3.00 1.34
CA SER A 366 19.35 3.21 0.44
C SER A 366 19.97 1.90 -0.01
N TRP A 367 20.79 1.97 -1.08
CA TRP A 367 21.46 0.79 -1.63
C TRP A 367 22.43 0.09 -0.65
N ASP A 368 22.95 0.83 0.32
CA ASP A 368 23.79 0.32 1.41
C ASP A 368 23.00 -0.29 2.58
N GLY A 369 21.66 -0.30 2.51
CA GLY A 369 20.77 -0.91 3.49
C GLY A 369 20.39 0.01 4.66
N ARG A 370 20.84 1.26 4.69
CA ARG A 370 20.34 2.24 5.68
C ARG A 370 18.88 2.59 5.40
N VAL A 371 18.17 2.95 6.47
CA VAL A 371 16.75 3.31 6.45
C VAL A 371 16.61 4.74 6.94
N TRP A 372 15.81 5.51 6.22
CA TRP A 372 15.59 6.92 6.45
C TRP A 372 14.11 7.18 6.69
N CYS A 373 13.77 8.17 7.52
CA CYS A 373 12.39 8.57 7.76
C CYS A 373 12.25 10.09 7.79
N TRP A 374 11.13 10.61 7.29
CA TRP A 374 10.76 12.02 7.39
C TRP A 374 9.24 12.21 7.31
N GLY A 375 8.75 13.41 7.62
CA GLY A 375 7.32 13.72 7.70
C GLY A 375 6.80 13.61 9.13
N SER A 376 5.56 13.12 9.30
CA SER A 376 4.92 13.07 10.62
C SER A 376 5.73 12.24 11.63
N ASN A 377 5.83 12.75 12.86
CA ASN A 377 6.41 12.00 13.99
C ASN A 377 5.66 12.26 15.31
N TYR A 378 4.39 12.66 15.25
CA TYR A 378 3.54 12.83 16.43
C TYR A 378 3.34 11.52 17.22
N ASP A 379 3.37 10.37 16.53
CA ASP A 379 3.37 9.03 17.14
C ASP A 379 4.76 8.39 17.28
N HIS A 380 5.84 9.15 17.12
CA HIS A 380 7.21 8.63 17.11
C HIS A 380 7.50 7.58 16.02
N GLN A 381 6.75 7.66 14.92
CA GLN A 381 6.82 6.76 13.75
C GLN A 381 8.19 6.77 13.05
N CYS A 382 8.89 7.90 13.06
CA CYS A 382 10.28 7.99 12.58
C CYS A 382 11.33 7.65 13.63
N ALA A 383 10.93 7.24 14.84
CA ALA A 383 11.81 7.10 16.01
C ALA A 383 12.68 8.35 16.27
N ALA A 384 12.21 9.52 15.83
CA ALA A 384 12.85 10.79 16.12
C ALA A 384 12.42 11.28 17.51
N GLY A 385 13.29 12.08 18.14
CA GLY A 385 13.14 12.55 19.53
C GLY A 385 11.75 13.14 19.89
N PRO A 386 11.56 14.47 19.86
CA PRO A 386 10.27 15.07 20.19
C PRO A 386 9.15 14.65 19.23
N ALA A 387 7.90 14.71 19.72
CA ALA A 387 6.68 14.48 18.94
C ALA A 387 6.36 15.72 18.08
N GLU A 388 7.10 15.87 16.98
CA GLU A 388 6.98 16.94 16.00
C GLU A 388 7.39 16.42 14.63
N ASP A 389 6.99 17.10 13.54
CA ASP A 389 7.37 16.69 12.19
C ASP A 389 8.90 16.64 11.98
N VAL A 390 9.36 15.55 11.37
CA VAL A 390 10.74 15.38 10.91
C VAL A 390 10.89 16.08 9.57
N THR A 391 11.54 17.24 9.57
CA THR A 391 11.63 18.14 8.41
C THR A 391 12.69 17.75 7.37
N ALA A 392 13.53 16.75 7.63
CA ALA A 392 14.46 16.22 6.64
C ALA A 392 14.72 14.74 6.93
N PRO A 393 15.08 13.92 5.92
CA PRO A 393 15.40 12.51 6.14
C PRO A 393 16.42 12.33 7.27
N ILE A 394 16.01 11.61 8.32
CA ILE A 394 16.90 11.16 9.38
C ILE A 394 17.15 9.67 9.21
N GLU A 395 18.37 9.23 9.52
CA GLU A 395 18.67 7.81 9.59
C GLU A 395 17.99 7.19 10.82
N VAL A 396 17.23 6.12 10.60
CA VAL A 396 16.57 5.37 11.68
C VAL A 396 17.59 4.42 12.29
N THR A 397 18.25 4.87 13.36
CA THR A 397 19.23 4.09 14.12
C THR A 397 18.58 3.38 15.31
N ARG A 398 19.04 2.16 15.62
CA ARG A 398 18.54 1.35 16.75
C ARG A 398 18.67 2.01 18.13
#